data_AF-A0A024S1M8-F1
#
_entry.id   AF-A0A024S1M8-F1
#
_cell.length_a   1.000
_cell.length_b   1.000
_cell.length_c   1.000
_cell.angle_alpha   90.00
_cell.angle_beta   90.00
_cell.angle_gamma   90.00
#
_symmetry.space_group_name_H-M   'P 1'
#
loop_
_entity.id
_entity.type
_entity.pdbx_description
1 polymer ?
#
loop_
_entity_poly.entity_id
_entity_poly.type
_entity_poly.pdbx_seq_one_letter_code
_entity_poly.pdbx_strand_id
1 'polypeptide(L)'
;MQFMSQAMGIADCILLAVLPIGAITTVVSAIRVAGPTSLKSFIGRARENLSAAEVEVMSSTSDEVCELWNGHSVVRCPGSADIYQFICLLPRGSKLESFSAMQTTIRCEELSTVIKRETDIFVVVDNSDNSSPNLLLNCHDRVSRGEIYFYAAFGVILQVGALIYFGIITYNPPVKGEFFLKDGKRIVGYAFPCAAAGTILLFIGLFICAWVVEDSTTETCYEAPNHQLFVVWLQKDHTVNDQVFKPYAIYPAGERKYITMSRRNINRPGRDEESGQRLAPTTLFGSLIALIGFVSQFIGMRGLNWTASVVQLVATLIVTGFRAIVRRGLNKPPVRTPLLSNTELDWFSLTFGNL
;
A
#
# COMPACT_ATOMS: atom_id res chain seq x y z
N MET A 1 -7.29 -5.44 4.13
CA MET A 1 -5.83 -5.21 4.22
C MET A 1 -5.49 -3.82 3.69
N GLN A 2 -6.09 -2.76 4.25
CA GLN A 2 -5.88 -1.39 3.71
C GLN A 2 -4.42 -0.92 3.76
N PHE A 3 -3.61 -1.52 4.66
CA PHE A 3 -2.18 -1.24 4.70
C PHE A 3 -1.45 -1.74 3.44
N MET A 4 -1.76 -2.95 2.96
CA MET A 4 -1.10 -3.52 1.77
C MET A 4 -1.53 -2.82 0.48
N SER A 5 -2.78 -2.38 0.39
CA SER A 5 -3.27 -1.64 -0.79
C SER A 5 -2.61 -0.28 -1.00
N GLN A 6 -1.71 0.12 -0.09
CA GLN A 6 -0.92 1.35 -0.19
C GLN A 6 0.55 1.14 0.20
N ALA A 7 0.96 -0.10 0.44
CA ALA A 7 2.36 -0.42 0.67
C ALA A 7 3.14 -0.11 -0.60
N MET A 8 4.25 0.61 -0.43
CA MET A 8 5.15 0.99 -1.52
C MET A 8 6.59 0.88 -1.03
N GLY A 9 7.29 -0.12 -1.56
CA GLY A 9 8.69 -0.40 -1.32
C GLY A 9 9.01 -1.21 -0.05
N ILE A 10 10.31 -1.46 0.11
CA ILE A 10 10.87 -2.38 1.12
C ILE A 10 10.49 -2.01 2.55
N ALA A 11 10.45 -0.72 2.89
CA ALA A 11 10.18 -0.26 4.26
C ALA A 11 8.77 -0.65 4.72
N ASP A 12 7.79 -0.60 3.81
CA ASP A 12 6.42 -1.03 4.09
C ASP A 12 6.33 -2.55 4.23
N CYS A 13 7.08 -3.30 3.42
CA CYS A 13 7.20 -4.76 3.58
C CYS A 13 7.78 -5.15 4.95
N ILE A 14 8.82 -4.45 5.41
CA ILE A 14 9.41 -4.67 6.75
C ILE A 14 8.38 -4.33 7.84
N LEU A 15 7.73 -3.17 7.74
CA LEU A 15 6.75 -2.70 8.73
C LEU A 15 5.50 -3.61 8.79
N LEU A 16 5.13 -4.23 7.67
CA LEU A 16 4.07 -5.25 7.62
C LEU A 16 4.53 -6.56 8.28
N ALA A 17 5.76 -7.00 8.03
CA ALA A 17 6.28 -8.29 8.50
C ALA A 17 6.62 -8.31 9.99
N VAL A 18 7.08 -7.20 10.56
CA VAL A 18 7.50 -7.12 11.97
C VAL A 18 6.30 -7.08 12.91
N LEU A 19 6.24 -7.89 13.97
CA LEU A 19 5.13 -7.90 14.94
C LEU A 19 3.73 -7.91 14.27
N PRO A 20 3.38 -8.96 13.50
CA PRO A 20 2.17 -8.98 12.66
C PRO A 20 0.88 -9.17 13.47
N ILE A 21 -0.19 -8.44 13.12
CA ILE A 21 -1.57 -8.69 13.63
C ILE A 21 -2.37 -9.61 12.70
N GLY A 22 -1.86 -9.88 11.49
CA GLY A 22 -2.59 -10.60 10.45
C GLY A 22 -1.71 -11.53 9.62
N ALA A 23 -0.86 -12.34 10.25
CA ALA A 23 0.06 -13.24 9.53
C ALA A 23 -0.66 -14.11 8.48
N ILE A 24 -1.75 -14.78 8.89
CA ILE A 24 -2.56 -15.61 7.98
C ILE A 24 -3.17 -14.78 6.87
N THR A 25 -3.67 -13.57 7.17
CA THR A 25 -4.25 -12.70 6.15
C THR A 25 -3.20 -12.24 5.13
N THR A 26 -1.95 -11.97 5.54
CA THR A 26 -0.86 -11.61 4.62
C THR A 26 -0.50 -12.78 3.71
N VAL A 27 -0.41 -13.99 4.28
CA VAL A 27 -0.17 -15.20 3.50
C VAL A 27 -1.29 -15.42 2.48
N VAL A 28 -2.56 -15.35 2.91
CA VAL A 28 -3.71 -15.49 2.02
C VAL A 28 -3.70 -14.41 0.93
N SER A 29 -3.41 -13.16 1.28
CA SER A 29 -3.29 -12.06 0.32
C SER A 29 -2.21 -12.33 -0.75
N ALA A 30 -1.02 -12.79 -0.36
CA ALA A 30 0.03 -13.14 -1.30
C ALA A 30 -0.36 -14.32 -2.21
N ILE A 31 -1.03 -15.35 -1.67
CA ILE A 31 -1.54 -16.49 -2.44
C ILE A 31 -2.60 -16.05 -3.45
N ARG A 32 -3.49 -15.12 -3.09
CA ARG A 32 -4.53 -14.59 -3.99
C ARG A 32 -3.91 -13.84 -5.16
N VAL A 33 -2.88 -13.03 -4.90
CA VAL A 33 -2.18 -12.24 -5.93
C VAL A 33 -1.32 -13.11 -6.84
N ALA A 34 -0.39 -13.90 -6.28
CA ALA A 34 0.65 -14.58 -7.07
C ALA A 34 0.79 -16.09 -6.80
N GLY A 35 -0.14 -16.69 -6.06
CA GLY A 35 -0.12 -18.12 -5.75
C GLY A 35 -0.53 -19.02 -6.93
N PRO A 36 -0.01 -20.26 -7.00
CA PRO A 36 -0.45 -21.23 -8.00
C PRO A 36 -1.90 -21.69 -7.73
N THR A 37 -2.58 -22.19 -8.76
CA THR A 37 -4.00 -22.61 -8.70
C THR A 37 -4.29 -23.62 -7.59
N SER A 38 -3.35 -24.52 -7.29
CA SER A 38 -3.46 -25.48 -6.19
C SER A 38 -3.55 -24.79 -4.83
N LEU A 39 -2.72 -23.77 -4.59
CA LEU A 39 -2.66 -23.02 -3.34
C LEU A 39 -3.87 -22.09 -3.20
N LYS A 40 -4.32 -21.49 -4.31
CA LYS A 40 -5.59 -20.76 -4.39
C LYS A 40 -6.79 -21.65 -4.09
N SER A 41 -6.79 -22.90 -4.56
CA SER A 41 -7.82 -23.89 -4.23
C SER A 41 -7.83 -24.25 -2.75
N PHE A 42 -6.65 -24.44 -2.16
CA PHE A 42 -6.51 -24.74 -0.73
C PHE A 42 -7.12 -23.68 0.18
N ILE A 43 -6.99 -22.39 -0.17
CA ILE A 43 -7.62 -21.28 0.59
C ILE A 43 -9.08 -21.01 0.18
N GLY A 44 -9.68 -21.86 -0.66
CA GLY A 44 -11.07 -21.70 -1.12
C GLY A 44 -11.28 -20.59 -2.16
N ARG A 45 -10.22 -20.15 -2.86
CA ARG A 45 -10.22 -19.06 -3.84
C ARG A 45 -9.83 -19.52 -5.26
N ALA A 46 -10.08 -20.79 -5.60
CA ALA A 46 -9.73 -21.35 -6.91
C ALA A 46 -10.33 -20.60 -8.11
N ARG A 47 -11.54 -20.04 -7.93
CA ARG A 47 -12.30 -19.32 -8.98
C ARG A 47 -12.40 -17.82 -8.72
N GLU A 48 -11.49 -17.28 -7.91
CA GLU A 48 -11.47 -15.84 -7.65
C GLU A 48 -10.92 -15.07 -8.85
N ASN A 49 -11.62 -14.01 -9.25
CA ASN A 49 -11.17 -13.12 -10.31
C ASN A 49 -9.93 -12.34 -9.86
N LEU A 50 -9.01 -12.10 -10.79
CA LEU A 50 -7.77 -11.37 -10.50
C LEU A 50 -8.03 -9.93 -10.03
N SER A 51 -9.01 -9.26 -10.63
CA SER A 51 -9.50 -7.94 -10.21
C SER A 51 -9.99 -7.91 -8.76
N ALA A 52 -10.58 -8.99 -8.26
CA ALA A 52 -11.02 -9.07 -6.86
C ALA A 52 -9.83 -9.08 -5.88
N ALA A 53 -8.73 -9.75 -6.24
CA ALA A 53 -7.50 -9.72 -5.44
C ALA A 53 -6.83 -8.33 -5.51
N GLU A 54 -6.80 -7.72 -6.70
CA GLU A 54 -6.22 -6.39 -6.92
C GLU A 54 -6.96 -5.30 -6.13
N VAL A 55 -8.29 -5.26 -6.18
CA VAL A 55 -9.14 -4.32 -5.44
C VAL A 55 -8.82 -4.31 -3.93
N GLU A 56 -8.60 -5.48 -3.34
CA GLU A 56 -8.47 -5.62 -1.88
C GLU A 56 -7.03 -5.53 -1.35
N VAL A 57 -6.03 -5.86 -2.18
CA VAL A 57 -4.67 -6.19 -1.70
C VAL A 57 -3.58 -5.34 -2.33
N MET A 58 -3.65 -5.05 -3.63
CA MET A 58 -2.52 -4.46 -4.39
C MET A 58 -2.54 -2.94 -4.32
N SER A 59 -1.45 -2.23 -4.59
CA SER A 59 -1.46 -0.76 -4.67
C SER A 59 -1.92 -0.24 -6.04
N SER A 60 -2.00 -1.13 -7.04
CA SER A 60 -2.22 -0.79 -8.45
C SER A 60 -3.66 -0.54 -8.85
N THR A 61 -3.80 0.10 -10.01
CA THR A 61 -5.01 0.08 -10.84
C THR A 61 -4.69 -0.57 -12.19
N SER A 62 -5.72 -1.09 -12.85
CA SER A 62 -5.64 -1.79 -14.15
C SER A 62 -6.92 -1.53 -14.95
N ASP A 63 -7.02 -2.10 -16.15
CA ASP A 63 -8.24 -1.99 -16.98
C ASP A 63 -9.47 -2.65 -16.33
N GLU A 64 -9.25 -3.52 -15.34
CA GLU A 64 -10.31 -4.19 -14.58
C GLU A 64 -10.50 -3.62 -13.16
N VAL A 65 -9.73 -2.60 -12.76
CA VAL A 65 -9.81 -2.00 -11.41
C VAL A 65 -9.61 -0.50 -11.46
N CYS A 66 -10.64 0.24 -11.02
CA CYS A 66 -10.63 1.69 -10.93
C CYS A 66 -10.83 2.21 -9.50
N GLU A 67 -10.45 3.46 -9.29
CA GLU A 67 -10.66 4.19 -8.03
C GLU A 67 -11.62 5.35 -8.27
N LEU A 68 -12.76 5.35 -7.57
CA LEU A 68 -13.84 6.32 -7.77
C LEU A 68 -14.29 6.95 -6.45
N TRP A 69 -14.76 8.19 -6.51
CA TRP A 69 -15.39 8.88 -5.40
C TRP A 69 -16.89 8.58 -5.35
N ASN A 70 -17.33 7.94 -4.26
CA ASN A 70 -18.74 7.58 -4.08
C ASN A 70 -19.59 8.66 -3.39
N GLY A 71 -19.05 9.86 -3.16
CA GLY A 71 -19.71 10.92 -2.37
C GLY A 71 -19.17 11.06 -0.94
N HIS A 72 -18.59 9.99 -0.38
CA HIS A 72 -18.07 9.95 0.99
C HIS A 72 -16.57 9.66 1.06
N SER A 73 -16.09 8.71 0.26
CA SER A 73 -14.69 8.26 0.23
C SER A 73 -14.31 7.80 -1.18
N VAL A 74 -13.02 7.81 -1.48
CA VAL A 74 -12.50 7.12 -2.67
C VAL A 74 -12.58 5.61 -2.39
N VAL A 75 -13.24 4.87 -3.26
CA VAL A 75 -13.42 3.42 -3.20
C VAL A 75 -12.79 2.77 -4.42
N ARG A 76 -12.31 1.54 -4.25
CA ARG A 76 -11.86 0.71 -5.35
C ARG A 76 -12.99 -0.17 -5.82
N CYS A 77 -13.18 -0.22 -7.13
CA CYS A 77 -14.25 -0.98 -7.76
C CYS A 77 -13.69 -1.84 -8.89
N PRO A 78 -14.19 -3.07 -9.06
CA PRO A 78 -13.91 -3.85 -10.26
C PRO A 78 -14.61 -3.21 -11.47
N GLY A 79 -13.89 -3.07 -12.57
CA GLY A 79 -14.29 -2.40 -13.81
C GLY A 79 -13.37 -1.22 -14.16
N SER A 80 -13.55 -0.69 -15.36
CA SER A 80 -12.93 0.55 -15.81
C SER A 80 -13.89 1.73 -15.60
N ALA A 81 -13.33 2.91 -15.41
CA ALA A 81 -14.11 4.14 -15.35
C ALA A 81 -13.40 5.28 -16.08
N ASP A 82 -14.21 6.09 -16.77
CA ASP A 82 -13.76 7.27 -17.51
C ASP A 82 -13.45 8.42 -16.56
N ILE A 83 -12.22 8.45 -16.05
CA ILE A 83 -11.69 9.52 -15.23
C ILE A 83 -10.57 10.21 -16.01
N TYR A 84 -10.72 11.51 -16.28
CA TYR A 84 -9.62 12.27 -16.86
C TYR A 84 -8.68 12.75 -15.77
N GLN A 85 -7.39 12.53 -15.96
CA GLN A 85 -6.34 13.07 -15.10
C GLN A 85 -5.64 14.22 -15.82
N PHE A 86 -5.78 15.42 -15.25
CA PHE A 86 -5.08 16.61 -15.69
C PHE A 86 -3.96 16.91 -14.70
N ILE A 87 -2.73 17.03 -15.20
CA ILE A 87 -1.55 17.35 -14.41
C ILE A 87 -1.09 18.74 -14.83
N CYS A 88 -1.20 19.70 -13.92
CA CYS A 88 -0.76 21.07 -14.13
C CYS A 88 0.63 21.26 -13.51
N LEU A 89 1.61 21.60 -14.35
CA LEU A 89 2.98 21.91 -13.97
C LEU A 89 3.17 23.43 -13.98
N LEU A 90 3.50 23.99 -12.82
CA LEU A 90 3.70 25.43 -12.65
C LEU A 90 5.16 25.72 -12.27
N PRO A 91 5.89 26.63 -12.94
CA PRO A 91 7.26 26.96 -12.55
C PRO A 91 7.34 27.45 -11.09
N ARG A 92 8.31 26.95 -10.34
CA ARG A 92 8.44 27.23 -8.91
C ARG A 92 8.75 28.71 -8.67
N GLY A 93 7.89 29.40 -7.91
CA GLY A 93 8.02 30.85 -7.62
C GLY A 93 7.04 31.73 -8.40
N SER A 94 6.29 31.17 -9.35
CA SER A 94 5.14 31.85 -9.96
C SER A 94 3.95 31.90 -8.98
N LYS A 95 3.22 33.02 -8.92
CA LYS A 95 1.96 33.15 -8.14
C LYS A 95 0.78 32.97 -9.07
N LEU A 96 -0.30 32.31 -8.59
CA LEU A 96 -1.53 32.05 -9.35
C LEU A 96 -2.16 33.31 -10.01
N GLU A 97 -1.82 34.51 -9.51
CA GLU A 97 -2.30 35.80 -10.03
C GLU A 97 -1.52 36.34 -11.25
N SER A 98 -0.28 35.86 -11.49
CA SER A 98 0.51 36.24 -12.68
C SER A 98 0.13 35.44 -13.96
N PHE A 99 -0.89 34.59 -13.88
CA PHE A 99 -1.29 33.62 -14.91
C PHE A 99 -1.99 34.25 -16.11
N SER A 100 -2.73 35.35 -15.89
CA SER A 100 -3.46 36.05 -16.96
C SER A 100 -2.58 36.61 -18.10
N ALA A 101 -1.24 36.58 -17.98
CA ALA A 101 -0.31 37.12 -18.95
C ALA A 101 0.60 36.06 -19.62
N MET A 102 0.58 34.80 -19.18
CA MET A 102 1.46 33.75 -19.69
C MET A 102 0.65 32.79 -20.58
N GLN A 103 1.20 32.43 -21.74
CA GLN A 103 0.49 31.60 -22.71
C GLN A 103 0.41 30.14 -22.22
N THR A 104 -0.71 29.76 -21.62
CA THR A 104 -0.96 28.37 -21.20
C THR A 104 -1.03 27.46 -22.42
N THR A 105 -0.12 26.49 -22.46
CA THR A 105 0.00 25.57 -23.58
C THR A 105 -0.51 24.20 -23.14
N ILE A 106 -1.76 23.89 -23.49
CA ILE A 106 -2.36 22.56 -23.26
C ILE A 106 -1.74 21.58 -24.25
N ARG A 107 -1.09 20.52 -23.75
CA ARG A 107 -0.48 19.47 -24.59
C ARG A 107 -0.83 18.09 -24.08
N CYS A 108 -1.26 17.22 -24.99
CA CYS A 108 -1.36 15.79 -24.73
C CYS A 108 0.00 15.15 -25.02
N GLU A 109 0.90 15.14 -24.04
CA GLU A 109 2.22 14.52 -24.14
C GLU A 109 2.48 13.64 -22.92
N GLU A 110 3.40 12.68 -23.02
CA GLU A 110 3.74 11.81 -21.89
C GLU A 110 4.41 12.63 -20.76
N LEU A 111 3.97 12.43 -19.52
CA LEU A 111 4.45 13.19 -18.36
C LEU A 111 5.99 13.16 -18.22
N SER A 112 6.62 12.04 -18.58
CA SER A 112 8.07 11.82 -18.56
C SER A 112 8.85 12.77 -19.49
N THR A 113 8.23 13.21 -20.59
CA THR A 113 8.83 14.10 -21.58
C THR A 113 8.67 15.57 -21.17
N VAL A 114 7.55 15.89 -20.52
CA VAL A 114 7.19 17.27 -20.13
C VAL A 114 7.97 17.74 -18.91
N ILE A 115 8.17 16.90 -17.90
CA ILE A 115 8.91 17.25 -16.67
C ILE A 115 10.35 17.74 -16.93
N LYS A 116 10.94 17.36 -18.07
CA LYS A 116 12.30 17.76 -18.46
C LYS A 116 12.38 19.18 -19.05
N ARG A 117 11.25 19.81 -19.38
CA ARG A 117 11.21 21.16 -19.96
C ARG A 117 11.09 22.21 -18.85
N GLU A 118 11.78 23.33 -19.00
CA GLU A 118 12.02 24.29 -17.89
C GLU A 118 11.14 25.54 -17.91
N THR A 119 10.39 25.83 -18.98
CA THR A 119 9.95 27.23 -19.21
C THR A 119 8.44 27.50 -19.28
N ASP A 120 7.58 26.49 -19.46
CA ASP A 120 6.15 26.75 -19.73
C ASP A 120 5.21 26.08 -18.71
N ILE A 121 4.01 26.65 -18.57
CA ILE A 121 2.89 26.01 -17.85
C ILE A 121 2.33 24.91 -18.75
N PHE A 122 2.34 23.68 -18.27
CA PHE A 122 1.81 22.54 -19.01
C PHE A 122 0.59 21.97 -18.28
N VAL A 123 -0.52 21.83 -19.01
CA VAL A 123 -1.61 20.95 -18.63
C VAL A 123 -1.44 19.67 -19.44
N VAL A 124 -0.97 18.62 -18.77
CA VAL A 124 -0.82 17.30 -19.36
C VAL A 124 -2.10 16.52 -19.12
N VAL A 125 -2.75 16.11 -20.21
CA VAL A 125 -3.78 15.07 -20.16
C VAL A 125 -3.04 13.75 -20.19
N ASP A 126 -2.97 13.07 -19.06
CA ASP A 126 -2.34 11.76 -19.03
C ASP A 126 -3.28 10.75 -19.72
N ASN A 127 -2.92 10.38 -20.94
CA ASN A 127 -3.61 9.38 -21.76
C ASN A 127 -2.66 8.24 -22.14
N SER A 128 -1.56 8.06 -21.38
CA SER A 128 -0.50 7.12 -21.76
C SER A 128 -0.90 5.65 -21.57
N ASP A 129 -1.92 5.37 -20.76
CA ASP A 129 -2.42 4.02 -20.49
C ASP A 129 -3.95 4.09 -20.34
N ASN A 130 -4.70 3.19 -20.97
CA ASN A 130 -6.18 3.17 -20.92
C ASN A 130 -6.74 2.81 -19.52
N SER A 131 -5.86 2.63 -18.54
CA SER A 131 -6.17 2.28 -17.16
C SER A 131 -6.48 3.49 -16.28
N SER A 132 -7.40 3.32 -15.34
CA SER A 132 -7.84 4.39 -14.44
C SER A 132 -6.69 4.94 -13.54
N PRO A 133 -6.71 6.24 -13.21
CA PRO A 133 -5.69 6.88 -12.37
C PRO A 133 -5.76 6.44 -10.90
N ASN A 134 -4.64 6.56 -10.19
CA ASN A 134 -4.57 6.22 -8.75
C ASN A 134 -4.93 7.44 -7.88
N LEU A 135 -6.22 7.61 -7.58
CA LEU A 135 -6.73 8.66 -6.68
C LEU A 135 -6.23 8.47 -5.24
N LEU A 136 -6.40 7.29 -4.64
CA LEU A 136 -6.02 6.98 -3.26
C LEU A 136 -4.57 7.32 -2.99
N LEU A 137 -3.69 7.00 -3.93
CA LEU A 137 -2.25 7.18 -3.83
C LEU A 137 -1.82 8.66 -3.91
N ASN A 138 -2.63 9.53 -4.51
CA ASN A 138 -2.28 10.92 -4.82
C ASN A 138 -3.23 11.95 -4.17
N CYS A 139 -4.34 11.55 -3.54
CA CYS A 139 -5.31 12.44 -2.90
C CYS A 139 -4.89 12.93 -1.52
N HIS A 140 -3.96 12.24 -0.84
CA HIS A 140 -3.49 12.62 0.49
C HIS A 140 -1.96 12.79 0.55
N ASP A 141 -1.50 13.63 1.48
CA ASP A 141 -0.07 13.77 1.75
C ASP A 141 0.46 12.45 2.31
N ARG A 142 1.51 11.91 1.69
CA ARG A 142 2.17 10.73 2.24
C ARG A 142 3.21 11.13 3.27
N VAL A 143 3.37 10.23 4.22
CA VAL A 143 4.49 10.26 5.16
C VAL A 143 5.80 10.11 4.39
N SER A 144 6.81 10.88 4.77
CA SER A 144 8.14 10.81 4.12
C SER A 144 8.68 9.39 4.16
N ARG A 145 9.39 8.94 3.10
CA ARG A 145 10.03 7.62 3.12
C ARG A 145 10.94 7.46 4.33
N GLY A 146 11.65 8.52 4.73
CA GLY A 146 12.50 8.52 5.92
C GLY A 146 11.74 8.23 7.22
N GLU A 147 10.52 8.75 7.36
CA GLU A 147 9.65 8.46 8.50
C GLU A 147 9.19 6.99 8.49
N ILE A 148 8.85 6.42 7.32
CA ILE A 148 8.48 4.99 7.22
C ILE A 148 9.66 4.10 7.62
N TYR A 149 10.87 4.41 7.16
CA TYR A 149 12.09 3.71 7.57
C TYR A 149 12.33 3.82 9.07
N PHE A 150 12.09 4.99 9.67
CA PHE A 150 12.20 5.19 11.12
C PHE A 150 11.24 4.27 11.88
N TYR A 151 9.96 4.22 11.50
CA TYR A 151 8.97 3.33 12.14
C TYR A 151 9.28 1.85 11.92
N ALA A 152 9.77 1.47 10.73
CA ALA A 152 10.19 0.11 10.44
C ALA A 152 11.38 -0.32 11.31
N ALA A 153 12.40 0.53 11.43
CA ALA A 153 13.56 0.29 12.28
C ALA A 153 13.16 0.17 13.76
N PHE A 154 12.30 1.07 14.25
CA PHE A 154 11.79 1.00 15.61
C PHE A 154 10.98 -0.29 15.86
N GLY A 155 10.16 -0.72 14.90
CA GLY A 155 9.44 -2.00 14.98
C GLY A 155 10.39 -3.19 15.10
N VAL A 156 11.48 -3.21 14.33
CA VAL A 156 12.51 -4.26 14.42
C VAL A 156 13.21 -4.23 15.77
N ILE A 157 13.55 -3.05 16.30
CA ILE A 157 14.14 -2.89 17.64
C ILE A 157 13.20 -3.45 18.71
N LEU A 158 11.90 -3.15 18.65
CA LEU A 158 10.91 -3.71 19.58
C LEU A 158 10.85 -5.24 19.49
N GLN A 159 10.85 -5.80 18.27
CA GLN A 159 10.82 -7.25 18.06
C GLN A 159 12.07 -7.94 18.60
N VAL A 160 13.24 -7.36 18.38
CA VAL A 160 14.52 -7.84 18.94
C VAL A 160 14.52 -7.70 20.47
N GLY A 161 14.03 -6.58 21.00
CA GLY A 161 13.87 -6.38 22.45
C GLY A 161 12.97 -7.43 23.10
N ALA A 162 11.86 -7.78 22.47
CA ALA A 162 10.99 -8.87 22.93
C ALA A 162 11.72 -10.23 22.94
N LEU A 163 12.51 -10.53 21.91
CA LEU A 163 13.31 -11.76 21.86
C LEU A 163 14.40 -11.79 22.94
N ILE A 164 15.08 -10.67 23.19
CA ILE A 164 16.06 -10.54 24.28
C ILE A 164 15.36 -10.77 25.62
N TYR A 165 14.19 -10.18 25.84
CA TYR A 165 13.39 -10.41 27.03
C TYR A 165 13.03 -11.89 27.20
N PHE A 166 12.61 -12.59 26.14
CA PHE A 166 12.34 -14.03 26.17
C PHE A 166 13.60 -14.85 26.55
N GLY A 167 14.78 -14.41 26.11
CA GLY A 167 16.05 -15.03 26.47
C GLY A 167 16.38 -14.81 27.95
N ILE A 168 16.21 -13.58 28.46
CA ILE A 168 16.45 -13.23 29.86
C ILE A 168 15.55 -14.06 30.78
N ILE A 169 14.24 -14.11 30.53
CA ILE A 169 13.32 -14.88 31.38
C ILE A 169 13.61 -16.39 31.36
N THR A 170 14.26 -16.90 30.30
CA THR A 170 14.56 -18.34 30.15
C THR A 170 15.92 -18.72 30.74
N TYR A 171 16.96 -17.90 30.52
CA TYR A 171 18.35 -18.27 30.84
C TYR A 171 18.96 -17.51 32.01
N ASN A 172 18.37 -16.40 32.45
CA ASN A 172 18.85 -15.65 33.62
C ASN A 172 17.89 -15.89 34.80
N PRO A 173 18.22 -16.80 35.73
CA PRO A 173 17.40 -17.09 36.90
C PRO A 173 17.56 -16.15 38.12
N PRO A 174 18.35 -15.05 38.17
CA PRO A 174 18.62 -14.41 39.46
C PRO A 174 17.48 -13.51 39.97
N VAL A 175 16.38 -13.33 39.23
CA VAL A 175 15.17 -12.71 39.78
C VAL A 175 14.37 -13.80 40.51
N LYS A 176 14.83 -14.13 41.73
CA LYS A 176 14.32 -15.12 42.70
C LYS A 176 12.87 -14.84 43.20
N GLY A 177 11.94 -14.53 42.32
CA GLY A 177 10.52 -14.47 42.63
C GLY A 177 9.79 -15.62 41.95
N GLU A 178 8.85 -16.26 42.66
CA GLU A 178 7.90 -17.24 42.11
C GLU A 178 7.16 -16.75 40.84
N PHE A 179 7.20 -15.44 40.58
CA PHE A 179 6.61 -14.73 39.45
C PHE A 179 7.10 -15.18 38.06
N PHE A 180 8.37 -15.61 37.93
CA PHE A 180 8.95 -15.96 36.62
C PHE A 180 8.90 -17.45 36.28
N LEU A 181 8.47 -18.29 37.23
CA LEU A 181 8.24 -19.72 36.99
C LEU A 181 6.93 -19.91 36.20
N LYS A 182 6.91 -20.91 35.31
CA LYS A 182 5.67 -21.34 34.67
C LYS A 182 5.05 -22.42 35.54
N ASP A 183 3.94 -22.12 36.20
CA ASP A 183 3.22 -23.05 37.08
C ASP A 183 4.14 -23.70 38.15
N GLY A 184 5.08 -22.93 38.70
CA GLY A 184 6.05 -23.41 39.70
C GLY A 184 7.16 -24.33 39.16
N LYS A 185 7.24 -24.56 37.84
CA LYS A 185 8.26 -25.38 37.18
C LYS A 185 9.19 -24.54 36.29
N ARG A 186 10.41 -25.05 36.07
CA ARG A 186 11.36 -24.44 35.13
C ARG A 186 10.75 -24.41 33.72
N ILE A 187 10.98 -23.30 33.02
CA ILE A 187 10.59 -23.13 31.61
C ILE A 187 11.22 -24.25 30.79
N VAL A 188 10.44 -24.81 29.85
CA VAL A 188 10.91 -25.93 29.04
C VAL A 188 12.01 -25.45 28.10
N GLY A 189 13.16 -26.12 28.06
CA GLY A 189 14.34 -25.65 27.32
C GLY A 189 14.14 -25.45 25.81
N TYR A 190 13.13 -26.09 25.21
CA TYR A 190 12.78 -25.88 23.80
C TYR A 190 11.94 -24.60 23.57
N ALA A 191 11.31 -24.04 24.61
CA ALA A 191 10.31 -22.97 24.47
C ALA A 191 10.91 -21.70 23.86
N PHE A 192 12.04 -21.22 24.39
CA PHE A 192 12.75 -20.07 23.87
C PHE A 192 13.28 -20.27 22.44
N PRO A 193 14.09 -21.30 22.13
CA PRO A 193 14.63 -21.46 20.78
C PRO A 193 13.50 -21.65 19.75
N CYS A 194 12.41 -22.33 20.11
CA CYS A 194 11.22 -22.46 19.27
C CYS A 194 10.52 -21.11 19.05
N ALA A 195 10.33 -20.29 20.10
CA ALA A 195 9.73 -18.97 19.99
C ALA A 195 10.58 -18.01 19.14
N ALA A 196 11.89 -18.00 19.36
CA ALA A 196 12.83 -17.14 18.63
C ALA A 196 12.94 -17.56 17.16
N ALA A 197 13.18 -18.84 16.88
CA ALA A 197 13.23 -19.36 15.51
C ALA A 197 11.90 -19.16 14.79
N GLY A 198 10.77 -19.42 15.46
CA GLY A 198 9.44 -19.17 14.92
C GLY A 198 9.20 -17.72 14.55
N THR A 199 9.62 -16.78 15.41
CA THR A 199 9.51 -15.34 15.16
C THR A 199 10.35 -14.90 13.95
N ILE A 200 11.59 -15.39 13.83
CA ILE A 200 12.47 -15.07 12.70
C ILE A 200 11.91 -15.64 11.40
N LEU A 201 11.49 -16.91 11.40
CA LEU A 201 10.86 -17.56 10.25
C LEU A 201 9.58 -16.83 9.86
N LEU A 202 8.75 -16.45 10.83
CA LEU A 202 7.52 -15.70 10.56
C LEU A 202 7.83 -14.36 9.91
N PHE A 203 8.80 -13.60 10.43
CA PHE A 203 9.20 -12.32 9.85
C PHE A 203 9.70 -12.49 8.39
N ILE A 204 10.59 -13.46 8.15
CA ILE A 204 11.12 -13.72 6.80
C ILE A 204 10.00 -14.14 5.84
N GLY A 205 9.13 -15.06 6.26
CA GLY A 205 8.01 -15.55 5.45
C GLY A 205 7.03 -14.43 5.10
N LEU A 206 6.66 -13.59 6.07
CA LEU A 206 5.77 -12.45 5.83
C LEU A 206 6.41 -11.35 4.99
N PHE A 207 7.72 -11.12 5.14
CA PHE A 207 8.46 -10.21 4.29
C PHE A 207 8.45 -10.68 2.84
N ILE A 208 8.70 -11.97 2.59
CA ILE A 208 8.62 -12.56 1.24
C ILE A 208 7.19 -12.45 0.69
N CYS A 209 6.16 -12.75 1.48
CA CYS A 209 4.77 -12.61 1.06
C CYS A 209 4.42 -11.15 0.70
N ALA A 210 4.88 -10.18 1.48
CA ALA A 210 4.68 -8.76 1.21
C ALA A 210 5.43 -8.33 -0.07
N TRP A 211 6.69 -8.76 -0.21
CA TRP A 211 7.53 -8.49 -1.36
C TRP A 211 6.94 -9.02 -2.66
N VAL A 212 6.35 -10.23 -2.64
CA VAL A 212 5.68 -10.81 -3.80
C VAL A 212 4.51 -9.94 -4.27
N VAL A 213 3.74 -9.38 -3.34
CA VAL A 213 2.61 -8.50 -3.68
C VAL A 213 3.13 -7.19 -4.27
N GLU A 214 4.19 -6.64 -3.69
CA GLU A 214 4.86 -5.44 -4.19
C GLU A 214 5.44 -5.65 -5.60
N ASP A 215 6.15 -6.75 -5.84
CA ASP A 215 6.76 -7.09 -7.14
C ASP A 215 5.72 -7.38 -8.24
N SER A 216 4.48 -7.70 -7.84
CA SER A 216 3.34 -7.83 -8.75
C SER A 216 2.83 -6.47 -9.27
N THR A 217 3.30 -5.37 -8.70
CA THR A 217 2.99 -4.00 -9.11
C THR A 217 4.21 -3.26 -9.63
N THR A 218 4.04 -2.50 -10.70
CA THR A 218 5.04 -1.60 -11.26
C THR A 218 4.70 -0.18 -10.83
N GLU A 219 5.58 0.43 -10.06
CA GLU A 219 5.40 1.78 -9.55
C GLU A 219 6.29 2.77 -10.29
N THR A 220 5.69 3.82 -10.85
CA THR A 220 6.40 4.95 -11.44
C THR A 220 6.12 6.21 -10.62
N CYS A 221 7.19 6.83 -10.13
CA CYS A 221 7.12 8.10 -9.40
C CYS A 221 7.65 9.22 -10.31
N TYR A 222 6.80 10.20 -10.57
CA TYR A 222 7.13 11.40 -11.31
C TYR A 222 7.38 12.54 -10.33
N GLU A 223 8.60 13.06 -10.31
CA GLU A 223 9.00 14.22 -9.50
C GLU A 223 9.35 15.37 -10.44
N ALA A 224 8.83 16.56 -10.15
CA ALA A 224 9.13 17.77 -10.91
C ALA A 224 9.91 18.75 -10.00
N PRO A 225 11.25 18.71 -9.98
CA PRO A 225 12.04 19.49 -9.03
C PRO A 225 11.90 21.01 -9.21
N ASN A 226 11.72 21.43 -10.46
CA ASN A 226 11.65 22.83 -10.88
C ASN A 226 10.20 23.38 -10.96
N HIS A 227 9.20 22.53 -10.74
CA HIS A 227 7.78 22.88 -10.89
C HIS A 227 6.96 22.49 -9.67
N GLN A 228 5.92 23.25 -9.39
CA GLN A 228 4.81 22.88 -8.52
C GLN A 228 3.85 21.99 -9.31
N LEU A 229 3.42 20.89 -8.70
CA LEU A 229 2.60 19.87 -9.34
C LEU A 229 1.19 19.92 -8.77
N PHE A 230 0.21 20.17 -9.62
CA PHE A 230 -1.21 20.11 -9.28
C PHE A 230 -1.89 19.04 -10.12
N VAL A 231 -2.83 18.31 -9.52
CA VAL A 231 -3.56 17.25 -10.22
C VAL A 231 -5.04 17.48 -10.06
N VAL A 232 -5.78 17.38 -11.15
CA VAL A 232 -7.23 17.45 -11.16
C VAL A 232 -7.75 16.18 -11.81
N TRP A 233 -8.54 15.42 -11.06
CA TRP A 233 -9.25 14.26 -11.57
C TRP A 233 -10.70 14.65 -11.86
N LEU A 234 -11.13 14.44 -13.09
CA LEU A 234 -12.48 14.69 -13.53
C LEU A 234 -13.20 13.35 -13.66
N GLN A 235 -14.01 13.02 -12.67
CA GLN A 235 -14.85 11.84 -12.67
C GLN A 235 -16.17 12.18 -13.37
N LYS A 236 -16.51 11.43 -14.43
CA LYS A 236 -17.80 11.52 -15.11
C LYS A 236 -18.89 10.75 -14.37
N ASP A 237 -20.13 11.03 -14.73
CA ASP A 237 -21.27 10.19 -14.35
C ASP A 237 -21.08 8.78 -14.95
N HIS A 238 -20.99 7.78 -14.08
CA HIS A 238 -20.76 6.41 -14.52
C HIS A 238 -21.39 5.42 -13.56
N THR A 239 -21.90 4.30 -14.07
CA THR A 239 -22.36 3.17 -13.25
C THR A 239 -21.33 2.06 -13.35
N VAL A 240 -20.70 1.70 -12.23
CA VAL A 240 -19.73 0.59 -12.15
C VAL A 240 -20.31 -0.50 -11.26
N ASN A 241 -20.55 -1.68 -11.85
CA ASN A 241 -21.38 -2.75 -11.28
C ASN A 241 -22.77 -2.22 -10.89
N ASP A 242 -23.11 -2.23 -9.60
CA ASP A 242 -24.40 -1.80 -9.06
C ASP A 242 -24.35 -0.40 -8.41
N GLN A 243 -23.21 0.29 -8.48
CA GLN A 243 -23.04 1.62 -7.86
C GLN A 243 -23.05 2.72 -8.92
N VAL A 244 -23.88 3.73 -8.68
CA VAL A 244 -23.97 4.94 -9.51
C VAL A 244 -23.04 6.00 -8.93
N PHE A 245 -22.05 6.40 -9.72
CA PHE A 245 -21.07 7.42 -9.37
C PHE A 245 -21.44 8.73 -10.04
N LYS A 246 -21.69 9.75 -9.22
CA LYS A 246 -21.99 11.10 -9.70
C LYS A 246 -20.72 11.79 -10.25
N PRO A 247 -20.88 12.79 -11.11
CA PRO A 247 -19.75 13.54 -11.63
C PRO A 247 -19.15 14.49 -10.59
N TYR A 248 -17.83 14.46 -10.45
CA TYR A 248 -17.07 15.26 -9.50
C TYR A 248 -15.72 15.71 -10.09
N ALA A 249 -15.34 16.95 -9.82
CA ALA A 249 -13.94 17.37 -9.90
C ALA A 249 -13.28 17.11 -8.55
N ILE A 250 -12.22 16.31 -8.55
CA ILE A 250 -11.48 15.89 -7.36
C ILE A 250 -10.06 16.43 -7.48
N TYR A 251 -9.57 17.05 -6.41
CA TYR A 251 -8.22 17.59 -6.38
C TYR A 251 -7.59 17.38 -5.00
N PRO A 252 -6.25 17.22 -4.95
CA PRO A 252 -5.56 17.11 -3.68
C PRO A 252 -5.72 18.40 -2.86
N ALA A 253 -5.61 18.29 -1.54
CA ALA A 253 -5.73 19.44 -0.65
C ALA A 253 -4.59 20.46 -0.77
N GLY A 254 -3.51 20.13 -1.48
CA GLY A 254 -2.35 21.01 -1.68
C GLY A 254 -1.44 20.54 -2.80
N GLU A 255 -0.37 21.30 -3.02
CA GLU A 255 0.68 21.02 -4.00
C GLU A 255 1.30 19.63 -3.79
N ARG A 256 1.59 18.94 -4.89
CA ARG A 256 2.28 17.65 -4.90
C ARG A 256 3.76 17.84 -5.17
N LYS A 257 4.59 17.09 -4.43
CA LYS A 257 6.02 16.93 -4.73
C LYS A 257 6.25 15.83 -5.77
N TYR A 258 5.37 14.84 -5.78
CA TYR A 258 5.44 13.68 -6.66
C TYR A 258 4.03 13.20 -7.02
N ILE A 259 3.89 12.65 -8.23
CA ILE A 259 2.75 11.82 -8.62
C ILE A 259 3.24 10.38 -8.69
N THR A 260 2.52 9.48 -8.04
CA THR A 260 2.81 8.06 -8.11
C THR A 260 1.73 7.35 -8.89
N MET A 261 2.13 6.64 -9.93
CA MET A 261 1.27 5.73 -10.65
C MET A 261 1.69 4.31 -10.29
N SER A 262 0.74 3.51 -9.84
CA SER A 262 0.95 2.08 -9.61
C SER A 262 0.09 1.33 -10.61
N ARG A 263 0.77 0.59 -11.49
CA ARG A 263 0.15 -0.25 -12.51
C ARG A 263 0.43 -1.69 -12.16
N ARG A 264 -0.54 -2.54 -12.40
CA ARG A 264 -0.28 -3.97 -12.29
C ARG A 264 0.69 -4.37 -13.41
N ASN A 265 1.63 -5.26 -13.12
CA ASN A 265 2.67 -5.67 -14.07
C ASN A 265 2.07 -6.56 -15.19
N ILE A 266 1.23 -5.98 -16.07
CA ILE A 266 0.38 -6.65 -17.07
C ILE A 266 0.88 -6.43 -18.51
N ASN A 267 1.82 -5.51 -18.78
CA ASN A 267 2.03 -4.90 -20.11
C ASN A 267 2.40 -5.79 -21.32
N ARG A 268 2.17 -7.12 -21.33
CA ARG A 268 1.89 -7.90 -22.55
C ARG A 268 0.79 -8.97 -22.33
N PRO A 269 -0.26 -9.04 -23.16
CA PRO A 269 -1.19 -10.16 -23.15
C PRO A 269 -0.43 -11.47 -23.40
N GLY A 270 -0.59 -12.45 -22.50
CA GLY A 270 0.16 -13.72 -22.47
C GLY A 270 1.15 -13.87 -21.31
N ARG A 271 1.43 -12.79 -20.55
CA ARG A 271 2.34 -12.83 -19.38
C ARG A 271 1.66 -13.00 -18.03
N ASP A 272 0.33 -12.99 -17.92
CA ASP A 272 -0.34 -13.25 -16.62
C ASP A 272 -0.02 -14.66 -16.09
N GLU A 273 0.06 -15.64 -16.99
CA GLU A 273 0.57 -16.96 -16.65
C GLU A 273 2.07 -16.92 -16.35
N GLU A 274 2.91 -16.21 -17.11
CA GLU A 274 4.36 -16.19 -16.90
C GLU A 274 4.80 -15.46 -15.62
N SER A 275 4.28 -14.26 -15.33
CA SER A 275 4.61 -13.49 -14.12
C SER A 275 4.06 -14.20 -12.88
N GLY A 276 2.81 -14.68 -12.94
CA GLY A 276 2.23 -15.52 -11.89
C GLY A 276 3.02 -16.80 -11.66
N GLN A 277 3.49 -17.47 -12.72
CA GLN A 277 4.34 -18.67 -12.62
C GLN A 277 5.73 -18.36 -12.07
N ARG A 278 6.32 -17.20 -12.37
CA ARG A 278 7.63 -16.79 -11.82
C ARG A 278 7.57 -16.48 -10.32
N LEU A 279 6.49 -15.82 -9.87
CA LEU A 279 6.31 -15.50 -8.46
C LEU A 279 5.66 -16.63 -7.65
N ALA A 280 4.99 -17.60 -8.29
CA ALA A 280 4.39 -18.77 -7.65
C ALA A 280 5.34 -19.56 -6.73
N PRO A 281 6.58 -19.95 -7.13
CA PRO A 281 7.49 -20.67 -6.25
C PRO A 281 7.91 -19.83 -5.04
N THR A 282 8.14 -18.53 -5.24
CA THR A 282 8.47 -17.59 -4.16
C THR A 282 7.31 -17.43 -3.18
N THR A 283 6.09 -17.34 -3.69
CA THR A 283 4.85 -17.26 -2.89
C THR A 283 4.64 -18.52 -2.07
N LEU A 284 4.85 -19.69 -2.68
CA LEU A 284 4.77 -20.98 -1.99
C LEU A 284 5.80 -21.07 -0.87
N PHE A 285 7.06 -20.76 -1.16
CA PHE A 285 8.14 -20.78 -0.19
C PHE A 285 7.90 -19.80 0.97
N GLY A 286 7.54 -18.55 0.67
CA GLY A 286 7.20 -17.55 1.67
C GLY A 286 6.02 -17.95 2.55
N SER A 287 4.96 -18.50 1.95
CA SER A 287 3.77 -18.97 2.66
C SER A 287 4.07 -20.16 3.59
N LEU A 288 4.86 -21.13 3.14
CA LEU A 288 5.28 -22.28 3.94
C LEU A 288 6.17 -21.84 5.12
N ILE A 289 7.14 -20.98 4.87
CA ILE A 289 8.00 -20.42 5.92
C ILE A 289 7.19 -19.64 6.95
N ALA A 290 6.26 -18.79 6.49
CA ALA A 290 5.40 -18.02 7.39
C ALA A 290 4.52 -18.95 8.24
N LEU A 291 3.96 -20.01 7.66
CA LEU A 291 3.12 -20.97 8.38
C LEU A 291 3.92 -21.77 9.42
N ILE A 292 5.10 -22.28 9.04
CA ILE A 292 6.01 -22.98 9.95
C ILE A 292 6.46 -22.04 11.08
N GLY A 293 6.84 -20.80 10.73
CA GLY A 293 7.21 -19.78 11.69
C GLY A 293 6.09 -19.45 12.67
N PHE A 294 4.87 -19.26 12.17
CA PHE A 294 3.67 -18.99 12.97
C PHE A 294 3.39 -20.12 13.98
N VAL A 295 3.37 -21.37 13.52
CA VAL A 295 3.11 -22.53 14.38
C VAL A 295 4.24 -22.71 15.40
N SER A 296 5.49 -22.59 14.99
CA SER A 296 6.67 -22.69 15.87
C SER A 296 6.66 -21.59 16.94
N GLN A 297 6.37 -20.34 16.54
CA GLN A 297 6.26 -19.22 17.47
C GLN A 297 5.13 -19.47 18.48
N PHE A 298 3.97 -19.93 18.03
CA PHE A 298 2.83 -20.21 18.90
C PHE A 298 3.16 -21.30 19.94
N ILE A 299 3.79 -22.40 19.51
CA ILE A 299 4.22 -23.49 20.40
C ILE A 299 5.27 -22.98 21.41
N GLY A 300 6.26 -22.23 20.93
CA GLY A 300 7.31 -21.66 21.78
C GLY A 300 6.76 -20.71 22.84
N MET A 301 5.89 -19.77 22.44
CA MET A 301 5.23 -18.82 23.35
C MET A 301 4.36 -19.53 24.39
N ARG A 302 3.67 -20.61 24.01
CA ARG A 302 2.91 -21.44 24.95
C ARG A 302 3.83 -22.11 25.98
N GLY A 303 5.10 -22.31 25.66
CA GLY A 303 6.13 -22.84 26.54
C GLY A 303 6.73 -21.83 27.53
N LEU A 304 6.64 -20.52 27.24
CA LEU A 304 7.21 -19.43 28.04
C LEU A 304 6.28 -18.97 29.18
N ASN A 305 6.78 -18.07 30.03
CA ASN A 305 6.00 -17.38 31.05
C ASN A 305 4.92 -16.48 30.41
N TRP A 306 3.76 -16.32 31.05
CA TRP A 306 2.66 -15.47 30.55
C TRP A 306 3.09 -14.02 30.24
N THR A 307 4.09 -13.50 30.96
CA THR A 307 4.65 -12.16 30.72
C THR A 307 5.23 -12.03 29.30
N ALA A 308 5.74 -13.11 28.70
CA ALA A 308 6.22 -13.11 27.32
C ALA A 308 5.09 -12.75 26.35
N SER A 309 3.93 -13.37 26.50
CA SER A 309 2.75 -13.10 25.66
C SER A 309 2.25 -11.67 25.83
N VAL A 310 2.30 -11.12 27.04
CA VAL A 310 1.91 -9.73 27.30
C VAL A 310 2.90 -8.74 26.66
N VAL A 311 4.20 -8.97 26.80
CA VAL A 311 5.23 -8.14 26.14
C VAL A 311 5.07 -8.19 24.63
N GLN A 312 4.87 -9.38 24.05
CA GLN A 312 4.60 -9.52 22.62
C GLN A 312 3.36 -8.74 22.20
N LEU A 313 2.26 -8.86 22.94
CA LEU A 313 1.01 -8.14 22.66
C LEU A 313 1.20 -6.63 22.70
N VAL A 314 1.87 -6.10 23.73
CA VAL A 314 2.15 -4.66 23.86
C VAL A 314 3.01 -4.17 22.71
N ALA A 315 4.07 -4.90 22.35
CA ALA A 315 4.93 -4.55 21.21
C ALA A 315 4.12 -4.55 19.89
N THR A 316 3.25 -5.54 19.70
CA THR A 316 2.35 -5.65 18.54
C THR A 316 1.34 -4.50 18.47
N LEU A 317 0.78 -4.04 19.60
CA LEU A 317 -0.10 -2.87 19.65
C LEU A 317 0.64 -1.59 19.27
N ILE A 318 1.87 -1.40 19.78
CA ILE A 318 2.70 -0.23 19.46
C ILE A 318 3.00 -0.17 17.96
N VAL A 319 3.48 -1.27 17.36
CA VAL A 319 3.76 -1.33 15.91
C VAL A 319 2.49 -1.12 15.08
N THR A 320 1.35 -1.59 15.56
CA THR A 320 0.06 -1.35 14.90
C THR A 320 -0.35 0.11 14.95
N GLY A 321 -0.05 0.81 16.06
CA GLY A 321 -0.13 2.27 16.13
C GLY A 321 0.74 2.94 15.06
N PHE A 322 1.99 2.50 14.88
CA PHE A 322 2.85 3.05 13.82
C PHE A 322 2.30 2.80 12.42
N ARG A 323 1.76 1.60 12.14
CA ARG A 323 1.09 1.31 10.86
C ARG A 323 -0.07 2.27 10.60
N ALA A 324 -0.86 2.58 11.62
CA ALA A 324 -1.96 3.55 11.52
C ALA A 324 -1.45 4.99 11.31
N ILE A 325 -0.38 5.39 12.00
CA ILE A 325 0.23 6.73 11.85
C ILE A 325 0.81 6.93 10.45
N VAL A 326 1.53 5.94 9.92
CA VAL A 326 2.08 5.96 8.56
C VAL A 326 0.96 6.18 7.51
N ARG A 327 -0.26 5.70 7.79
CA ARG A 327 -1.42 5.79 6.90
C ARG A 327 -2.49 6.79 7.33
N ARG A 328 -2.19 7.72 8.25
CA ARG A 328 -3.15 8.71 8.77
C ARG A 328 -3.78 9.62 7.70
N GLY A 329 -3.18 9.71 6.52
CA GLY A 329 -3.70 10.47 5.38
C GLY A 329 -4.97 9.88 4.76
N LEU A 330 -5.26 8.59 4.97
CA LEU A 330 -6.40 7.88 4.39
C LEU A 330 -7.77 8.44 4.79
N ASN A 331 -7.89 8.93 6.02
CA ASN A 331 -9.16 9.42 6.55
C ASN A 331 -9.45 10.86 6.15
N LYS A 332 -8.52 11.55 5.47
CA LYS A 332 -8.72 12.93 5.02
C LYS A 332 -9.38 12.90 3.64
N PRO A 333 -10.64 13.36 3.52
CA PRO A 333 -11.29 13.38 2.22
C PRO A 333 -10.60 14.40 1.31
N PRO A 334 -10.44 14.10 0.01
CA PRO A 334 -9.96 15.07 -0.96
C PRO A 334 -10.92 16.26 -1.05
N VAL A 335 -10.42 17.35 -1.63
CA VAL A 335 -11.27 18.49 -1.96
C VAL A 335 -12.04 18.13 -3.23
N ARG A 336 -13.33 18.43 -3.24
CA ARG A 336 -14.24 18.02 -4.30
C ARG A 336 -15.25 19.11 -4.63
N THR A 337 -15.55 19.22 -5.91
CA THR A 337 -16.61 20.07 -6.43
C THR A 337 -17.60 19.19 -7.18
N PRO A 338 -18.89 19.16 -6.80
CA PRO A 338 -19.91 18.44 -7.55
C PRO A 338 -20.10 19.12 -8.91
N LEU A 339 -20.26 18.30 -9.95
CA LEU A 339 -20.47 18.79 -11.30
C LEU A 339 -21.88 18.42 -11.79
N LEU A 340 -22.32 19.09 -12.85
CA LEU A 340 -23.49 18.67 -13.59
C LEU A 340 -23.07 17.60 -14.61
N SER A 341 -23.89 16.57 -14.78
CA SER A 341 -23.62 15.48 -15.72
C SER A 341 -23.53 16.02 -17.15
N ASN A 342 -22.55 15.53 -17.91
CA ASN A 342 -22.20 15.92 -19.28
C ASN A 342 -21.63 17.34 -19.47
N THR A 343 -21.41 18.12 -18.40
CA THR A 343 -20.73 19.42 -18.48
C THR A 343 -19.38 19.43 -17.77
N GLU A 344 -18.79 18.25 -17.54
CA GLU A 344 -17.59 18.12 -16.73
C GLU A 344 -16.37 18.75 -17.42
N LEU A 345 -16.24 18.51 -18.73
CA LEU A 345 -15.16 19.10 -19.54
C LEU A 345 -15.37 20.60 -19.77
N ASP A 346 -16.63 21.05 -19.89
CA ASP A 346 -16.97 22.46 -19.97
C ASP A 346 -16.62 23.19 -18.68
N TRP A 347 -16.87 22.57 -17.52
CA TRP A 347 -16.44 23.13 -16.25
C TRP A 347 -14.93 23.25 -16.16
N PHE A 348 -14.18 22.22 -16.61
CA PHE A 348 -12.73 22.27 -16.63
C PHE A 348 -12.22 23.39 -17.56
N SER A 349 -12.76 23.51 -18.78
CA SER A 349 -12.36 24.55 -19.73
C SER A 349 -12.71 25.96 -19.25
N LEU A 350 -13.84 26.16 -18.58
CA LEU A 350 -14.20 27.46 -18.01
C LEU A 350 -13.35 27.84 -16.79
N THR A 351 -13.00 26.86 -15.96
CA THR A 351 -12.24 27.09 -14.73
C THR A 351 -10.76 27.27 -15.01
N PHE A 352 -10.22 26.49 -15.94
CA PHE A 352 -8.78 26.45 -16.26
C PHE A 352 -8.42 27.08 -17.61
N GLY A 353 -9.39 27.47 -18.44
CA GLY A 353 -9.12 28.09 -19.75
C GLY A 353 -8.66 29.54 -19.68
N ASN A 354 -8.77 30.18 -18.52
CA ASN A 354 -8.25 31.53 -18.25
C ASN A 354 -6.95 31.51 -17.39
N LEU A 355 -6.43 30.33 -17.04
CA LEU A 355 -5.09 30.17 -16.46
C LEU A 355 -4.06 30.28 -17.57
#